data_AF-A0A968LY25-F1
#
_entry.id   AF-A0A968LY25-F1
#
_cell.length_a   1.000
_cell.length_b   1.000
_cell.length_c   1.000
_cell.angle_alpha   90.00
_cell.angle_beta   90.00
_cell.angle_gamma   90.00
#
_symmetry.space_group_name_H-M   'P 1'
#
loop_
_entity.id
_entity.type
_entity.pdbx_description
1 polymer ?
#
loop_
_entity_poly.entity_id
_entity_poly.type
_entity_poly.pdbx_seq_one_letter_code
_entity_poly.pdbx_strand_id
1 'polypeptide(L)'
;MSYLFKSSRSRSEQWVKDIAQQSPQNTIWTDEVADDNGRLALFVGKLGLEGWLDGRLLSTIQVTSSTAKNPSPARLYRIAETACNFWKKITNDVMPKVVEQRSFRLELSPETNNLQELGDYHAYDLEIDGIVLSAVWDKPNQCFLTTDNLNYFANQLGLDTPDKLIDKLQGRTFQILEPSIFLKSSQSLTQTTIKEVKQTNSYCPAIPLLTEPSLGLMLVPADKALKLARQVRNEYEQQMGRVRDRLPLNIGLVFCNRRTPIRTVLEAGRAMLNLSGQFDLDNGKGWEEWRLMRKDNSGSPCKLEFDNGITWHIPVVAGNVSKKDDWYPRMYQGDRWHNRQSKHANDLAVRNDQMPRDKGAKLWIRPSHFDFEFLDSTARRFEIYYDENGRRPRCTRPFYLEDLDRFEKLWEILKNLETSQRHQVIYAIEATRELWYGDNYEQSVNDSVFQQFVEDTLATAAWPKDKNWRTIESDRKQLIDAGVRGELADLAELHMEILKER
;
A
#
# COMPACT_ATOMS: atom_id res chain seq x y z
N MET A 1 -22.81 -6.21 6.00
CA MET A 1 -23.27 -4.80 6.09
C MET A 1 -23.82 -4.38 7.46
N SER A 2 -23.84 -5.21 8.52
CA SER A 2 -24.34 -4.81 9.86
C SER A 2 -23.30 -4.13 10.78
N TYR A 3 -22.06 -3.96 10.31
CA TYR A 3 -20.93 -3.58 11.18
C TYR A 3 -20.72 -2.06 11.36
N LEU A 4 -21.41 -1.20 10.60
CA LEU A 4 -21.11 0.24 10.53
C LEU A 4 -21.93 1.14 11.47
N PHE A 5 -22.94 0.61 12.19
CA PHE A 5 -23.82 1.41 13.07
C PHE A 5 -23.82 0.98 14.55
N LYS A 6 -22.75 0.33 15.03
CA LYS A 6 -22.56 0.13 16.48
C LYS A 6 -21.96 1.39 17.09
N SER A 7 -22.50 1.85 18.23
CA SER A 7 -21.85 2.90 19.03
C SER A 7 -20.44 2.48 19.44
N SER A 8 -19.54 3.45 19.69
CA SER A 8 -18.14 3.16 20.10
C SER A 8 -18.07 2.19 21.29
N ARG A 9 -18.94 2.37 22.28
CA ARG A 9 -19.08 1.48 23.44
C ARG A 9 -19.48 0.05 23.04
N SER A 10 -20.43 -0.11 22.12
CA SER A 10 -20.85 -1.45 21.64
C SER A 10 -19.74 -2.17 20.85
N ARG A 11 -18.86 -1.42 20.17
CA ARG A 11 -17.68 -2.00 19.51
C ARG A 11 -16.60 -2.42 20.51
N SER A 12 -16.30 -1.55 21.49
CA SER A 12 -15.34 -1.85 22.55
C SER A 12 -15.77 -3.06 23.38
N GLU A 13 -17.04 -3.13 23.78
CA GLU A 13 -17.61 -4.29 24.48
C GLU A 13 -17.47 -5.59 23.68
N GLN A 14 -17.76 -5.56 22.37
CA GLN A 14 -17.59 -6.73 21.52
C GLN A 14 -16.12 -7.15 21.44
N TRP A 15 -15.21 -6.19 21.29
CA TRP A 15 -13.77 -6.46 21.24
C TRP A 15 -13.25 -7.12 22.52
N VAL A 16 -13.64 -6.61 23.70
CA VAL A 16 -13.29 -7.24 24.99
C VAL A 16 -13.81 -8.68 25.07
N LYS A 17 -15.04 -8.94 24.64
CA LYS A 17 -15.62 -10.30 24.63
C LYS A 17 -14.91 -11.22 23.63
N ASP A 18 -14.49 -10.69 22.48
CA ASP A 18 -13.83 -11.44 21.42
C ASP A 18 -12.39 -11.83 21.80
N ILE A 19 -11.69 -10.98 22.58
CA ILE A 19 -10.33 -11.25 23.10
C ILE A 19 -10.28 -12.59 23.85
N ALA A 20 -11.31 -12.93 24.63
CA ALA A 20 -11.37 -14.18 25.38
C ALA A 20 -11.61 -15.42 24.50
N GLN A 21 -12.07 -15.25 23.25
CA GLN A 21 -12.58 -16.32 22.38
C GLN A 21 -11.77 -16.53 21.10
N GLN A 22 -10.94 -15.56 20.69
CA GLN A 22 -10.21 -15.58 19.42
C GLN A 22 -8.70 -15.78 19.65
N SER A 23 -8.08 -16.62 18.81
CA SER A 23 -6.62 -16.77 18.74
C SER A 23 -6.18 -16.92 17.27
N PRO A 24 -5.38 -15.99 16.72
CA PRO A 24 -4.96 -14.72 17.33
C PRO A 24 -6.11 -13.73 17.50
N GLN A 25 -5.96 -12.78 18.42
CA GLN A 25 -6.94 -11.74 18.65
C GLN A 25 -6.88 -10.67 17.55
N ASN A 26 -8.01 -10.05 17.23
CA ASN A 26 -8.05 -8.88 16.34
C ASN A 26 -7.91 -7.57 17.15
N THR A 27 -7.69 -6.45 16.46
CA THR A 27 -7.74 -5.11 17.05
C THR A 27 -8.82 -4.25 16.40
N ILE A 28 -9.31 -3.26 17.14
CA ILE A 28 -10.14 -2.16 16.64
C ILE A 28 -9.48 -0.79 16.90
N TRP A 29 -8.28 -0.78 17.47
CA TRP A 29 -7.59 0.40 17.98
C TRP A 29 -6.46 0.78 17.04
N THR A 30 -6.47 2.01 16.52
CA THR A 30 -5.43 2.51 15.60
C THR A 30 -4.06 2.59 16.26
N ASP A 31 -4.04 2.81 17.58
CA ASP A 31 -2.84 2.86 18.39
C ASP A 31 -2.13 1.49 18.50
N GLU A 32 -2.87 0.38 18.42
CA GLU A 32 -2.30 -0.98 18.31
C GLU A 32 -1.82 -1.32 16.89
N VAL A 33 -2.43 -0.70 15.87
CA VAL A 33 -2.03 -0.87 14.46
C VAL A 33 -0.73 -0.14 14.15
N ALA A 34 -0.42 0.93 14.87
CA ALA A 34 0.78 1.71 14.62
C ALA A 34 2.05 0.86 14.74
N ASP A 35 3.03 1.15 13.88
CA ASP A 35 4.36 0.57 13.92
C ASP A 35 5.15 1.07 15.16
N ASP A 36 6.39 0.63 15.29
CA ASP A 36 7.23 0.95 16.43
C ASP A 36 7.75 2.41 16.40
N ASN A 37 7.39 3.17 15.36
CA ASN A 37 7.61 4.61 15.21
C ASN A 37 6.32 5.43 15.42
N GLY A 38 5.20 4.79 15.76
CA GLY A 38 3.92 5.45 16.01
C GLY A 38 3.17 5.83 14.72
N ARG A 39 3.40 5.11 13.63
CA ARG A 39 2.83 5.38 12.30
C ARG A 39 2.05 4.18 11.75
N LEU A 40 0.99 4.48 11.03
CA LEU A 40 0.22 3.47 10.31
C LEU A 40 -0.04 3.91 8.88
N ALA A 41 -0.52 2.99 8.06
CA ALA A 41 -0.97 3.25 6.70
C ALA A 41 -2.40 2.78 6.49
N LEU A 42 -3.21 3.59 5.81
CA LEU A 42 -4.39 3.13 5.12
C LEU A 42 -3.97 2.56 3.76
N PHE A 43 -4.10 1.25 3.63
CA PHE A 43 -3.98 0.54 2.37
C PHE A 43 -5.28 0.68 1.58
N VAL A 44 -5.18 1.19 0.36
CA VAL A 44 -6.29 1.38 -0.58
C VAL A 44 -6.05 0.54 -1.83
N GLY A 45 -6.79 -0.57 -1.98
CA GLY A 45 -6.71 -1.41 -3.17
C GLY A 45 -7.98 -1.30 -4.02
N LYS A 46 -7.83 -0.97 -5.31
CA LYS A 46 -8.95 -0.83 -6.25
C LYS A 46 -8.77 -1.66 -7.52
N LEU A 47 -9.72 -2.55 -7.81
CA LEU A 47 -9.81 -3.27 -9.10
C LEU A 47 -10.68 -2.49 -10.09
N GLY A 48 -10.18 -2.27 -11.31
CA GLY A 48 -10.90 -1.61 -12.40
C GLY A 48 -11.97 -2.51 -13.05
N LEU A 49 -13.10 -2.67 -12.35
CA LEU A 49 -14.19 -3.58 -12.73
C LEU A 49 -15.25 -2.96 -13.66
N GLU A 50 -15.14 -1.68 -14.02
CA GLU A 50 -16.19 -0.92 -14.71
C GLU A 50 -16.67 -1.61 -16.00
N GLY A 51 -15.75 -1.89 -16.94
CA GLY A 51 -16.05 -2.59 -18.20
C GLY A 51 -16.34 -4.08 -18.06
N TRP A 52 -16.07 -4.65 -16.89
CA TRP A 52 -16.31 -6.06 -16.61
C TRP A 52 -17.73 -6.28 -16.08
N LEU A 53 -18.18 -5.38 -15.19
CA LEU A 53 -19.51 -5.45 -14.59
C LEU A 53 -20.61 -4.89 -15.51
N ASP A 54 -20.28 -4.02 -16.46
CA ASP A 54 -21.19 -3.63 -17.54
C ASP A 54 -21.25 -4.67 -18.69
N GLY A 55 -20.34 -5.64 -18.70
CA GLY A 55 -20.28 -6.75 -19.64
C GLY A 55 -19.59 -6.46 -20.98
N ARG A 56 -19.17 -5.22 -21.25
CA ARG A 56 -18.54 -4.86 -22.55
C ARG A 56 -17.20 -5.56 -22.76
N LEU A 57 -16.41 -5.76 -21.69
CA LEU A 57 -15.13 -6.48 -21.76
C LEU A 57 -15.28 -8.00 -21.86
N LEU A 58 -16.46 -8.58 -21.65
CA LEU A 58 -16.66 -10.03 -21.85
C LEU A 58 -16.49 -10.46 -23.31
N SER A 59 -16.69 -9.52 -24.24
CA SER A 59 -16.41 -9.70 -25.67
C SER A 59 -14.96 -10.09 -25.95
N THR A 60 -14.03 -9.77 -25.04
CA THR A 60 -12.62 -10.15 -25.15
C THR A 60 -12.36 -11.62 -24.86
N ILE A 61 -13.29 -12.31 -24.18
CA ILE A 61 -13.17 -13.73 -23.85
C ILE A 61 -13.82 -14.55 -24.97
N GLN A 62 -13.02 -15.34 -25.66
CA GLN A 62 -13.52 -16.27 -26.66
C GLN A 62 -13.99 -17.58 -25.98
N VAL A 63 -15.04 -18.20 -26.49
CA VAL A 63 -15.50 -19.57 -26.12
C VAL A 63 -15.03 -20.57 -27.17
N THR A 64 -15.06 -20.14 -28.44
CA THR A 64 -14.51 -20.79 -29.63
C THR A 64 -13.76 -19.73 -30.45
N SER A 65 -13.03 -20.13 -31.50
CA SER A 65 -12.29 -19.19 -32.37
C SER A 65 -13.15 -18.08 -33.00
N SER A 66 -14.48 -18.27 -33.06
CA SER A 66 -15.43 -17.34 -33.69
C SER A 66 -16.53 -16.82 -32.76
N THR A 67 -16.62 -17.28 -31.51
CA THR A 67 -17.72 -16.91 -30.59
C THR A 67 -17.19 -16.30 -29.30
N ALA A 68 -17.57 -15.05 -29.04
CA ALA A 68 -17.27 -14.37 -27.78
C ALA A 68 -18.26 -14.76 -26.66
N LYS A 69 -17.86 -14.58 -25.40
CA LYS A 69 -18.77 -14.74 -24.26
C LYS A 69 -19.76 -13.58 -24.21
N ASN A 70 -21.05 -13.91 -24.15
CA ASN A 70 -22.10 -12.93 -23.92
C ASN A 70 -22.25 -12.61 -22.41
N PRO A 71 -22.56 -11.35 -22.06
CA PRO A 71 -22.92 -10.99 -20.69
C PRO A 71 -24.20 -11.71 -20.25
N SER A 72 -24.20 -12.22 -19.02
CA SER A 72 -25.41 -12.67 -18.34
C SER A 72 -25.32 -12.29 -16.87
N PRO A 73 -26.46 -12.08 -16.16
CA PRO A 73 -26.43 -11.70 -14.74
C PRO A 73 -25.59 -12.65 -13.88
N ALA A 74 -25.69 -13.96 -14.13
CA ALA A 74 -24.89 -14.97 -13.43
C ALA A 74 -23.38 -14.84 -13.70
N ARG A 75 -22.96 -14.43 -14.91
CA ARG A 75 -21.54 -14.19 -15.22
C ARG A 75 -21.01 -12.94 -14.55
N LEU A 76 -21.78 -11.85 -14.59
CA LEU A 76 -21.40 -10.59 -13.93
C LEU A 76 -21.31 -10.79 -12.41
N TYR A 77 -22.25 -11.53 -11.83
CA TYR A 77 -22.20 -11.93 -10.43
C TYR A 77 -20.93 -12.72 -10.10
N ARG A 78 -20.56 -13.73 -10.91
CA ARG A 78 -19.32 -14.51 -10.71
C ARG A 78 -18.05 -13.65 -10.81
N ILE A 79 -18.02 -12.65 -11.67
CA ILE A 79 -16.90 -11.69 -11.74
C ILE A 79 -16.81 -10.93 -10.41
N ALA A 80 -17.93 -10.36 -9.94
CA ALA A 80 -17.97 -9.63 -8.67
C ALA A 80 -17.59 -10.53 -7.48
N GLU A 81 -18.06 -11.77 -7.46
CA GLU A 81 -17.75 -12.77 -6.44
C GLU A 81 -16.26 -13.15 -6.46
N THR A 82 -15.67 -13.34 -7.65
CA THR A 82 -14.23 -13.63 -7.79
C THR A 82 -13.39 -12.47 -7.24
N ALA A 83 -13.76 -11.22 -7.56
CA ALA A 83 -13.07 -10.05 -7.07
C ALA A 83 -13.25 -9.83 -5.56
N CYS A 84 -14.45 -10.12 -5.02
CA CYS A 84 -14.70 -10.09 -3.58
C CYS A 84 -13.86 -11.17 -2.86
N ASN A 85 -13.78 -12.38 -3.41
CA ASN A 85 -12.99 -13.47 -2.86
C ASN A 85 -11.49 -13.18 -2.90
N PHE A 86 -11.01 -12.46 -3.92
CA PHE A 86 -9.63 -11.95 -3.96
C PHE A 86 -9.34 -11.09 -2.71
N TRP A 87 -10.16 -10.07 -2.44
CA TRP A 87 -9.96 -9.22 -1.26
C TRP A 87 -10.13 -9.98 0.05
N LYS A 88 -11.08 -10.91 0.16
CA LYS A 88 -11.21 -11.79 1.33
C LYS A 88 -9.96 -12.62 1.57
N LYS A 89 -9.35 -13.18 0.52
CA LYS A 89 -8.08 -13.91 0.61
C LYS A 89 -6.97 -12.99 1.10
N ILE A 90 -6.88 -11.76 0.59
CA ILE A 90 -5.92 -10.78 1.10
C ILE A 90 -6.13 -10.54 2.60
N THR A 91 -7.36 -10.28 3.03
CA THR A 91 -7.69 -9.99 4.43
C THR A 91 -7.40 -11.16 5.37
N ASN A 92 -7.78 -12.37 4.98
CA ASN A 92 -7.77 -13.51 5.88
C ASN A 92 -6.45 -14.29 5.86
N ASP A 93 -5.75 -14.30 4.71
CA ASP A 93 -4.60 -15.19 4.52
C ASP A 93 -3.29 -14.41 4.32
N VAL A 94 -3.31 -13.31 3.57
CA VAL A 94 -2.08 -12.58 3.18
C VAL A 94 -1.70 -11.54 4.23
N MET A 95 -2.65 -10.67 4.61
CA MET A 95 -2.43 -9.57 5.55
C MET A 95 -1.90 -10.07 6.90
N PRO A 96 -2.47 -11.10 7.55
CA PRO A 96 -1.96 -11.56 8.85
C PRO A 96 -0.53 -12.12 8.79
N LYS A 97 -0.14 -12.72 7.65
CA LYS A 97 1.23 -13.24 7.45
C LYS A 97 2.24 -12.13 7.22
N VAL A 98 1.83 -11.05 6.56
CA VAL A 98 2.71 -9.91 6.24
C VAL A 98 2.90 -9.00 7.43
N VAL A 99 1.80 -8.69 8.12
CA VAL A 99 1.77 -7.75 9.25
C VAL A 99 2.46 -8.34 10.48
N GLU A 100 2.46 -9.68 10.60
CA GLU A 100 2.98 -10.43 11.74
C GLU A 100 2.18 -10.13 13.04
N GLN A 101 2.22 -11.04 14.00
CA GLN A 101 1.49 -10.86 15.27
C GLN A 101 2.34 -10.09 16.27
N ARG A 102 1.67 -9.29 17.12
CA ARG A 102 2.26 -8.76 18.34
C ARG A 102 2.07 -9.76 19.48
N SER A 103 3.05 -9.87 20.36
CA SER A 103 3.15 -10.95 21.34
C SER A 103 2.02 -10.96 22.36
N PHE A 104 1.64 -9.80 22.90
CA PHE A 104 0.66 -9.68 23.98
C PHE A 104 0.10 -8.26 24.10
N ARG A 105 -1.02 -8.13 24.82
CA ARG A 105 -1.45 -6.90 25.49
C ARG A 105 -1.17 -7.04 26.99
N LEU A 106 -1.31 -5.95 27.73
CA LEU A 106 -1.30 -6.00 29.20
C LEU A 106 -2.73 -5.89 29.73
N GLU A 107 -3.06 -6.80 30.65
CA GLU A 107 -4.19 -6.67 31.56
C GLU A 107 -3.66 -6.10 32.87
N LEU A 108 -4.20 -4.95 33.27
CA LEU A 108 -3.80 -4.24 34.49
C LEU A 108 -4.94 -4.35 35.50
N SER A 109 -4.70 -5.00 36.63
CA SER A 109 -5.68 -5.11 37.71
C SER A 109 -5.42 -4.02 38.75
N PRO A 110 -6.24 -2.95 38.79
CA PRO A 110 -6.08 -1.86 39.76
C PRO A 110 -6.60 -2.24 41.15
N GLU A 111 -6.30 -1.41 42.14
CA GLU A 111 -7.12 -1.38 43.35
C GLU A 111 -8.50 -0.84 43.02
N THR A 112 -9.55 -1.52 43.48
CA THR A 112 -10.95 -1.21 43.12
C THR A 112 -11.53 0.00 43.87
N ASN A 113 -10.74 0.65 44.71
CA ASN A 113 -11.14 1.86 45.41
C ASN A 113 -11.30 2.99 44.37
N ASN A 114 -12.43 3.70 44.38
CA ASN A 114 -12.68 4.89 43.55
C ASN A 114 -12.81 4.69 42.02
N LEU A 115 -13.14 3.49 41.53
CA LEU A 115 -13.33 3.21 40.09
C LEU A 115 -14.81 3.01 39.66
N GLN A 116 -15.76 3.20 40.58
CA GLN A 116 -17.18 2.93 40.30
C GLN A 116 -17.79 3.86 39.25
N GLU A 117 -17.28 5.09 39.15
CA GLU A 117 -17.73 6.13 38.22
C GLU A 117 -17.25 5.90 36.78
N LEU A 118 -16.25 5.03 36.59
CA LEU A 118 -15.78 4.71 35.25
C LEU A 118 -16.88 4.02 34.44
N GLY A 119 -17.10 4.55 33.24
CA GLY A 119 -17.90 3.96 32.19
C GLY A 119 -17.35 2.61 31.75
N ASP A 120 -18.25 1.64 31.64
CA ASP A 120 -17.94 0.27 31.25
C ASP A 120 -17.62 0.16 29.75
N TYR A 121 -16.53 -0.57 29.43
CA TYR A 121 -15.90 -0.69 28.12
C TYR A 121 -15.47 0.64 27.50
N HIS A 122 -15.20 1.64 28.34
CA HIS A 122 -14.73 2.95 27.91
C HIS A 122 -13.20 2.99 27.85
N ALA A 123 -12.65 3.74 26.88
CA ALA A 123 -11.21 3.94 26.75
C ALA A 123 -10.76 5.11 27.63
N TYR A 124 -9.70 4.90 28.39
CA TYR A 124 -9.05 5.88 29.26
C TYR A 124 -7.56 5.94 28.94
N ASP A 125 -6.91 7.00 29.39
CA ASP A 125 -5.46 7.14 29.33
C ASP A 125 -4.86 7.02 30.74
N LEU A 126 -3.77 6.27 30.87
CA LEU A 126 -2.96 6.18 32.08
C LEU A 126 -1.68 7.01 31.89
N GLU A 127 -1.45 8.00 32.75
CA GLU A 127 -0.23 8.82 32.68
C GLU A 127 0.94 8.12 33.38
N ILE A 128 2.01 7.84 32.63
CA ILE A 128 3.22 7.15 33.07
C ILE A 128 4.43 7.96 32.63
N ASP A 129 5.17 8.54 33.58
CA ASP A 129 6.39 9.33 33.33
C ASP A 129 6.22 10.40 32.22
N GLY A 130 5.04 11.04 32.17
CA GLY A 130 4.70 12.09 31.19
C GLY A 130 4.22 11.58 29.82
N ILE A 131 4.04 10.27 29.67
CA ILE A 131 3.54 9.60 28.46
C ILE A 131 2.22 8.91 28.79
N VAL A 132 1.26 8.95 27.85
CA VAL A 132 -0.05 8.32 28.05
C VAL A 132 -0.09 6.92 27.46
N LEU A 133 -0.57 5.96 28.25
CA LEU A 133 -0.91 4.60 27.83
C LEU A 133 -2.43 4.48 27.74
N SER A 134 -2.96 4.28 26.53
CA SER A 134 -4.39 4.09 26.32
C SER A 134 -4.81 2.66 26.71
N ALA A 135 -5.92 2.54 27.44
CA ALA A 135 -6.47 1.27 27.89
C ALA A 135 -8.01 1.32 28.03
N VAL A 136 -8.66 0.17 27.82
CA VAL A 136 -10.12 0.01 27.99
C VAL A 136 -10.42 -0.54 29.37
N TRP A 137 -11.37 0.08 30.07
CA TRP A 137 -11.88 -0.43 31.34
C TRP A 137 -12.93 -1.53 31.13
N ASP A 138 -12.60 -2.76 31.50
CA ASP A 138 -13.52 -3.90 31.59
C ASP A 138 -14.08 -3.97 33.02
N LYS A 139 -15.27 -3.40 33.22
CA LYS A 139 -15.89 -3.31 34.55
C LYS A 139 -16.28 -4.69 35.10
N PRO A 140 -16.82 -5.65 34.32
CA PRO A 140 -17.08 -7.01 34.81
C PRO A 140 -15.84 -7.71 35.37
N ASN A 141 -14.69 -7.62 34.69
CA ASN A 141 -13.45 -8.27 35.12
C ASN A 141 -12.57 -7.39 36.03
N GLN A 142 -12.97 -6.13 36.25
CA GLN A 142 -12.26 -5.14 37.06
C GLN A 142 -10.80 -4.97 36.62
N CYS A 143 -10.56 -4.89 35.31
CA CYS A 143 -9.23 -4.73 34.73
C CYS A 143 -9.21 -3.70 33.60
N PHE A 144 -8.03 -3.11 33.38
CA PHE A 144 -7.74 -2.33 32.18
C PHE A 144 -7.04 -3.23 31.15
N LEU A 145 -7.49 -3.20 29.90
CA LEU A 145 -6.82 -3.85 28.78
C LEU A 145 -6.13 -2.78 27.94
N THR A 146 -4.81 -2.86 27.78
CA THR A 146 -4.07 -1.88 26.98
C THR A 146 -4.47 -1.91 25.52
N THR A 147 -4.46 -0.74 24.88
CA THR A 147 -4.86 -0.54 23.48
C THR A 147 -3.83 0.27 22.68
N ASP A 148 -2.57 0.28 23.12
CA ASP A 148 -1.43 0.86 22.40
C ASP A 148 -0.50 -0.25 21.91
N ASN A 149 0.27 0.03 20.85
CA ASN A 149 1.46 -0.76 20.53
C ASN A 149 2.48 -0.64 21.68
N LEU A 150 2.63 -1.74 22.45
CA LEU A 150 3.52 -1.79 23.61
C LEU A 150 5.00 -1.68 23.27
N ASN A 151 5.42 -2.06 22.06
CA ASN A 151 6.81 -1.86 21.63
C ASN A 151 7.09 -0.36 21.47
N TYR A 152 6.20 0.34 20.77
CA TYR A 152 6.29 1.80 20.63
C TYR A 152 6.29 2.47 22.00
N PHE A 153 5.35 2.10 22.87
CA PHE A 153 5.23 2.69 24.21
C PHE A 153 6.49 2.43 25.07
N ALA A 154 7.04 1.21 25.05
CA ALA A 154 8.28 0.88 25.74
C ALA A 154 9.48 1.70 25.21
N ASN A 155 9.59 1.84 23.88
CA ASN A 155 10.62 2.67 23.26
C ASN A 155 10.53 4.14 23.68
N GLN A 156 9.31 4.70 23.81
CA GLN A 156 9.11 6.07 24.28
C GLN A 156 9.60 6.27 25.72
N LEU A 157 9.50 5.23 26.56
CA LEU A 157 10.03 5.22 27.93
C LEU A 157 11.52 4.86 28.02
N GLY A 158 12.20 4.65 26.89
CA GLY A 158 13.61 4.25 26.85
C GLY A 158 13.85 2.82 27.34
N LEU A 159 12.87 1.93 27.20
CA LEU A 159 12.98 0.51 27.54
C LEU A 159 13.29 -0.31 26.28
N ASP A 160 14.18 -1.29 26.41
CA ASP A 160 14.58 -2.13 25.26
C ASP A 160 13.52 -3.15 24.85
N THR A 161 12.64 -3.57 25.78
CA THR A 161 11.62 -4.60 25.54
C THR A 161 10.30 -4.26 26.23
N PRO A 162 9.15 -4.64 25.65
CA PRO A 162 7.84 -4.41 26.25
C PRO A 162 7.62 -5.19 27.56
N ASP A 163 8.33 -6.30 27.80
CA ASP A 163 8.19 -7.08 29.05
C ASP A 163 8.58 -6.26 30.29
N LYS A 164 9.53 -5.33 30.14
CA LYS A 164 9.97 -4.43 31.23
C LYS A 164 8.87 -3.45 31.66
N LEU A 165 7.78 -3.33 30.90
CA LEU A 165 6.61 -2.54 31.31
C LEU A 165 5.94 -3.13 32.56
N ILE A 166 6.03 -4.44 32.79
CA ILE A 166 5.49 -5.10 33.98
C ILE A 166 6.11 -4.49 35.24
N ASP A 167 7.45 -4.42 35.30
CA ASP A 167 8.18 -3.84 36.44
C ASP A 167 7.93 -2.33 36.61
N LYS A 168 7.60 -1.64 35.51
CA LYS A 168 7.27 -0.22 35.52
C LYS A 168 5.85 0.05 36.00
N LEU A 169 4.91 -0.85 35.77
CA LEU A 169 3.49 -0.65 36.06
C LEU A 169 3.07 -1.28 37.40
N GLN A 170 3.60 -2.46 37.72
CA GLN A 170 3.17 -3.23 38.88
C GLN A 170 3.55 -2.55 40.21
N GLY A 171 2.58 -2.46 41.12
CA GLY A 171 2.72 -1.85 42.44
C GLY A 171 2.79 -0.33 42.44
N ARG A 172 2.58 0.34 41.31
CA ARG A 172 2.67 1.81 41.18
C ARG A 172 1.33 2.47 40.97
N THR A 173 1.24 3.73 41.37
CA THR A 173 0.04 4.58 41.26
C THR A 173 0.12 5.46 40.01
N PHE A 174 -0.96 5.48 39.24
CA PHE A 174 -1.06 6.29 38.02
C PHE A 174 -2.34 7.13 38.02
N GLN A 175 -2.30 8.24 37.28
CA GLN A 175 -3.48 9.06 37.02
C GLN A 175 -4.28 8.43 35.87
N ILE A 176 -5.59 8.30 36.08
CA ILE A 176 -6.56 7.93 35.06
C ILE A 176 -7.13 9.21 34.48
N LEU A 177 -6.98 9.35 33.17
CA LEU A 177 -7.39 10.51 32.42
C LEU A 177 -8.51 10.15 31.45
N GLU A 178 -9.45 11.06 31.25
CA GLU A 178 -10.35 11.01 30.09
C GLU A 178 -9.58 11.46 28.84
N PRO A 179 -9.59 10.70 27.74
CA PRO A 179 -8.86 11.08 26.52
C PRO A 179 -9.34 12.42 26.00
N SER A 180 -8.43 13.22 25.46
CA SER A 180 -8.80 14.52 24.89
C SER A 180 -9.78 14.36 23.72
N ILE A 181 -10.86 15.12 23.72
CA ILE A 181 -11.83 15.19 22.63
C ILE A 181 -11.66 16.53 21.92
N PHE A 182 -12.10 16.65 20.67
CA PHE A 182 -12.11 17.93 19.95
C PHE A 182 -12.69 19.06 20.83
N LEU A 183 -11.90 20.13 21.02
CA LEU A 183 -12.16 21.30 21.89
C LEU A 183 -12.15 21.04 23.41
N LYS A 184 -11.72 19.87 23.89
CA LYS A 184 -11.56 19.57 25.32
C LYS A 184 -10.20 18.93 25.60
N SER A 185 -9.44 19.54 26.50
CA SER A 185 -8.23 18.93 27.03
C SER A 185 -8.56 17.66 27.81
N SER A 186 -7.59 16.75 27.91
CA SER A 186 -7.69 15.61 28.81
C SER A 186 -7.95 16.09 30.24
N GLN A 187 -8.78 15.37 30.99
CA GLN A 187 -9.15 15.68 32.36
C GLN A 187 -8.76 14.52 33.27
N SER A 188 -8.04 14.83 34.36
CA SER A 188 -7.76 13.84 35.40
C SER A 188 -9.04 13.49 36.14
N LEU A 189 -9.41 12.21 36.10
CA LEU A 189 -10.59 11.70 36.76
C LEU A 189 -10.26 11.24 38.18
N THR A 190 -9.28 10.36 38.31
CA THR A 190 -8.92 9.72 39.57
C THR A 190 -7.50 9.13 39.50
N GLN A 191 -7.03 8.54 40.59
CA GLN A 191 -5.76 7.80 40.65
C GLN A 191 -6.02 6.38 41.13
N THR A 192 -5.22 5.43 40.63
CA THR A 192 -5.28 4.05 41.11
C THR A 192 -3.89 3.40 41.11
N THR A 193 -3.68 2.46 42.03
CA THR A 193 -2.49 1.63 42.08
C THR A 193 -2.73 0.33 41.33
N ILE A 194 -1.85 -0.02 40.40
CA ILE A 194 -1.93 -1.28 39.65
C ILE A 194 -1.33 -2.38 40.49
N LYS A 195 -2.14 -3.33 40.96
CA LYS A 195 -1.69 -4.44 41.83
C LYS A 195 -0.97 -5.52 41.05
N GLU A 196 -1.55 -5.87 39.91
CA GLU A 196 -1.12 -7.00 39.09
C GLU A 196 -1.12 -6.60 37.63
N VAL A 197 -0.13 -7.07 36.89
CA VAL A 197 0.02 -6.87 35.45
C VAL A 197 0.20 -8.24 34.82
N LYS A 198 -0.69 -8.61 33.90
CA LYS A 198 -0.65 -9.89 33.18
C LYS A 198 -0.48 -9.67 31.69
N GLN A 199 0.25 -10.56 31.04
CA GLN A 199 0.30 -10.62 29.58
C GLN A 199 -0.89 -11.42 29.04
N THR A 200 -1.53 -10.91 27.99
CA THR A 200 -2.58 -11.61 27.26
C THR A 200 -2.01 -12.38 26.06
N ASN A 201 -2.89 -13.00 25.26
CA ASN A 201 -2.50 -13.64 24.01
C ASN A 201 -2.07 -12.62 22.94
N SER A 202 -1.46 -13.16 21.89
CA SER A 202 -1.05 -12.41 20.71
C SER A 202 -2.23 -11.85 19.92
N TYR A 203 -1.95 -10.78 19.17
CA TYR A 203 -2.94 -10.13 18.32
C TYR A 203 -2.36 -9.71 16.98
N CYS A 204 -3.22 -9.60 15.97
CA CYS A 204 -2.88 -9.06 14.65
C CYS A 204 -3.08 -7.53 14.67
N PRO A 205 -2.03 -6.71 14.48
CA PRO A 205 -2.11 -5.25 14.50
C PRO A 205 -2.63 -4.70 13.15
N ALA A 206 -3.78 -5.17 12.69
CA ALA A 206 -4.39 -4.71 11.45
C ALA A 206 -5.92 -4.66 11.57
N ILE A 207 -6.53 -3.68 10.89
CA ILE A 207 -7.99 -3.47 10.90
C ILE A 207 -8.51 -3.49 9.46
N PRO A 208 -9.19 -4.57 9.03
CA PRO A 208 -9.96 -4.57 7.80
C PRO A 208 -11.14 -3.59 7.91
N LEU A 209 -11.20 -2.60 7.02
CA LEU A 209 -12.27 -1.60 7.01
C LEU A 209 -13.37 -1.95 6.00
N LEU A 210 -12.97 -2.42 4.82
CA LEU A 210 -13.90 -2.71 3.73
C LEU A 210 -13.38 -3.85 2.84
N THR A 211 -14.30 -4.72 2.42
CA THR A 211 -14.03 -5.83 1.49
C THR A 211 -15.22 -5.94 0.54
N GLU A 212 -15.12 -5.26 -0.58
CA GLU A 212 -16.11 -5.21 -1.65
C GLU A 212 -15.46 -5.70 -2.96
N PRO A 213 -16.23 -6.09 -4.00
CA PRO A 213 -15.66 -6.58 -5.25
C PRO A 213 -14.56 -5.70 -5.84
N SER A 214 -14.77 -4.39 -5.91
CA SER A 214 -13.80 -3.45 -6.49
C SER A 214 -12.81 -2.89 -5.48
N LEU A 215 -13.01 -3.07 -4.18
CA LEU A 215 -12.33 -2.26 -3.16
C LEU A 215 -11.96 -3.07 -1.91
N GLY A 216 -10.67 -3.05 -1.57
CA GLY A 216 -10.14 -3.48 -0.28
C GLY A 216 -9.56 -2.29 0.48
N LEU A 217 -10.04 -2.05 1.70
CA LEU A 217 -9.50 -1.02 2.61
C LEU A 217 -9.05 -1.66 3.92
N MET A 218 -7.82 -1.38 4.33
CA MET A 218 -7.21 -1.94 5.55
C MET A 218 -6.32 -0.90 6.22
N LEU A 219 -6.34 -0.84 7.55
CA LEU A 219 -5.30 -0.17 8.32
C LEU A 219 -4.24 -1.19 8.71
N VAL A 220 -2.98 -0.87 8.43
CA VAL A 220 -1.82 -1.72 8.71
C VAL A 220 -0.68 -0.89 9.28
N PRO A 221 0.30 -1.50 9.98
CA PRO A 221 1.50 -0.80 10.41
C PRO A 221 2.24 -0.20 9.21
N ALA A 222 2.80 1.00 9.36
CA ALA A 222 3.42 1.72 8.24
C ALA A 222 4.60 0.92 7.63
N ASP A 223 5.48 0.39 8.48
CA ASP A 223 6.61 -0.48 8.13
C ASP A 223 6.23 -1.77 7.37
N LYS A 224 4.96 -2.21 7.45
CA LYS A 224 4.46 -3.39 6.74
C LYS A 224 3.68 -3.06 5.46
N ALA A 225 3.33 -1.80 5.23
CA ALA A 225 2.42 -1.39 4.16
C ALA A 225 2.98 -1.66 2.75
N LEU A 226 4.26 -1.33 2.51
CA LEU A 226 4.91 -1.57 1.22
C LEU A 226 5.07 -3.07 0.92
N LYS A 227 5.46 -3.85 1.93
CA LYS A 227 5.53 -5.31 1.85
C LYS A 227 4.16 -5.91 1.49
N LEU A 228 3.07 -5.40 2.09
CA LEU A 228 1.71 -5.82 1.77
C LEU A 228 1.34 -5.49 0.33
N ALA A 229 1.63 -4.27 -0.15
CA ALA A 229 1.38 -3.87 -1.54
C ALA A 229 2.03 -4.83 -2.55
N ARG A 230 3.29 -5.22 -2.31
CA ARG A 230 3.99 -6.20 -3.15
C ARG A 230 3.34 -7.58 -3.12
N GLN A 231 2.93 -8.07 -1.95
CA GLN A 231 2.24 -9.37 -1.84
C GLN A 231 0.85 -9.34 -2.51
N VAL A 232 0.10 -8.25 -2.39
CA VAL A 232 -1.20 -8.08 -3.07
C VAL A 232 -1.01 -8.06 -4.59
N ARG A 233 0.01 -7.36 -5.09
CA ARG A 233 0.37 -7.39 -6.51
C ARG A 233 0.67 -8.82 -6.97
N ASN A 234 1.50 -9.56 -6.25
CA ASN A 234 1.86 -10.94 -6.62
C ASN A 234 0.61 -11.85 -6.70
N GLU A 235 -0.28 -11.75 -5.73
CA GLU A 235 -1.56 -12.47 -5.71
C GLU A 235 -2.46 -12.10 -6.88
N TYR A 236 -2.51 -10.80 -7.22
CA TYR A 236 -3.26 -10.31 -8.36
C TYR A 236 -2.69 -10.83 -9.68
N GLU A 237 -1.38 -10.81 -9.86
CA GLU A 237 -0.72 -11.33 -11.07
C GLU A 237 -0.96 -12.83 -11.24
N GLN A 238 -0.97 -13.59 -10.15
CA GLN A 238 -1.27 -15.03 -10.18
C GLN A 238 -2.74 -15.32 -10.53
N GLN A 239 -3.69 -14.60 -9.91
CA GLN A 239 -5.12 -14.91 -10.05
C GLN A 239 -5.76 -14.25 -11.28
N MET A 240 -5.28 -13.06 -11.66
CA MET A 240 -5.90 -12.19 -12.66
C MET A 240 -4.93 -11.76 -13.78
N GLY A 241 -3.69 -12.25 -13.78
CA GLY A 241 -2.65 -11.87 -14.75
C GLY A 241 -3.00 -12.09 -16.22
N ARG A 242 -3.97 -12.97 -16.53
CA ARG A 242 -4.44 -13.21 -17.90
C ARG A 242 -5.26 -12.07 -18.48
N VAL A 243 -5.76 -11.18 -17.63
CA VAL A 243 -6.62 -10.06 -18.03
C VAL A 243 -6.10 -8.72 -17.50
N ARG A 244 -4.84 -8.69 -17.04
CA ARG A 244 -4.22 -7.52 -16.40
C ARG A 244 -4.15 -6.28 -17.28
N ASP A 245 -4.18 -6.46 -18.60
CA ASP A 245 -4.21 -5.38 -19.59
C ASP A 245 -5.49 -4.53 -19.52
N ARG A 246 -6.57 -5.05 -18.93
CA ARG A 246 -7.90 -4.42 -18.91
C ARG A 246 -8.62 -4.52 -17.56
N LEU A 247 -7.97 -5.13 -16.57
CA LEU A 247 -8.46 -5.21 -15.19
C LEU A 247 -7.36 -4.64 -14.28
N PRO A 248 -7.09 -3.33 -14.29
CA PRO A 248 -6.00 -2.76 -13.52
C PRO A 248 -6.23 -2.95 -12.02
N LEU A 249 -5.14 -3.19 -11.27
CA LEU A 249 -5.10 -3.10 -9.82
C LEU A 249 -4.38 -1.81 -9.43
N ASN A 250 -5.09 -0.91 -8.76
CA ASN A 250 -4.50 0.33 -8.26
C ASN A 250 -4.30 0.22 -6.74
N ILE A 251 -3.09 0.54 -6.28
CA ILE A 251 -2.74 0.51 -4.85
C ILE A 251 -2.32 1.91 -4.40
N GLY A 252 -3.03 2.47 -3.43
CA GLY A 252 -2.67 3.70 -2.74
C GLY A 252 -2.28 3.42 -1.29
N LEU A 253 -1.20 4.03 -0.80
CA LEU A 253 -0.81 4.00 0.62
C LEU A 253 -0.89 5.38 1.24
N VAL A 254 -1.78 5.58 2.21
CA VAL A 254 -1.88 6.84 2.96
C VAL A 254 -1.27 6.64 4.34
N PHE A 255 -0.05 7.13 4.53
CA PHE A 255 0.68 7.06 5.79
C PHE A 255 0.27 8.20 6.72
N CYS A 256 0.22 7.94 8.03
CA CYS A 256 -0.07 8.96 9.02
C CYS A 256 0.47 8.60 10.41
N ASN A 257 0.53 9.59 11.30
CA ASN A 257 0.78 9.34 12.72
C ASN A 257 -0.47 8.73 13.37
N ARG A 258 -0.29 7.93 14.43
CA ARG A 258 -1.37 7.21 15.14
C ARG A 258 -2.52 8.09 15.66
N ARG A 259 -2.22 9.36 15.98
CA ARG A 259 -3.20 10.34 16.46
C ARG A 259 -3.85 11.17 15.34
N THR A 260 -3.51 10.92 14.06
CA THR A 260 -4.15 11.61 12.93
C THR A 260 -5.65 11.25 12.89
N PRO A 261 -6.57 12.23 12.81
CA PRO A 261 -8.00 11.94 12.79
C PRO A 261 -8.39 10.98 11.66
N ILE A 262 -9.07 9.88 11.99
CA ILE A 262 -9.42 8.83 11.02
C ILE A 262 -10.21 9.36 9.83
N ARG A 263 -11.02 10.42 10.02
CA ARG A 263 -11.75 11.09 8.94
C ARG A 263 -10.80 11.66 7.88
N THR A 264 -9.71 12.30 8.28
CA THR A 264 -8.68 12.84 7.38
C THR A 264 -8.04 11.72 6.57
N VAL A 265 -7.73 10.59 7.22
CA VAL A 265 -7.15 9.41 6.57
C VAL A 265 -8.11 8.81 5.55
N LEU A 266 -9.40 8.69 5.88
CA LEU A 266 -10.42 8.15 4.98
C LEU A 266 -10.74 9.11 3.81
N GLU A 267 -10.71 10.42 4.03
CA GLU A 267 -10.84 11.42 2.96
C GLU A 267 -9.68 11.31 1.96
N ALA A 268 -8.44 11.20 2.46
CA ALA A 268 -7.26 10.96 1.65
C ALA A 268 -7.35 9.62 0.88
N GLY A 269 -7.75 8.54 1.56
CA GLY A 269 -7.95 7.23 0.93
C GLY A 269 -9.05 7.24 -0.14
N ARG A 270 -10.11 8.03 0.05
CA ARG A 270 -11.15 8.24 -0.97
C ARG A 270 -10.59 8.96 -2.19
N ALA A 271 -9.71 9.94 -2.00
CA ALA A 271 -9.06 10.62 -3.13
C ALA A 271 -8.16 9.65 -3.92
N MET A 272 -7.44 8.75 -3.24
CA MET A 272 -6.65 7.67 -3.88
C MET A 272 -7.50 6.72 -4.76
N LEU A 273 -8.82 6.64 -4.59
CA LEU A 273 -9.67 5.84 -5.48
C LEU A 273 -9.75 6.39 -6.91
N ASN A 274 -9.33 7.64 -7.13
CA ASN A 274 -9.25 8.27 -8.44
C ASN A 274 -7.98 7.89 -9.21
N LEU A 275 -7.05 7.17 -8.57
CA LEU A 275 -5.82 6.63 -9.19
C LEU A 275 -6.08 5.81 -10.45
N SER A 276 -7.27 5.20 -10.57
CA SER A 276 -7.66 4.45 -11.77
C SER A 276 -7.87 5.31 -13.02
N GLY A 277 -7.87 6.64 -12.86
CA GLY A 277 -8.20 7.59 -13.91
C GLY A 277 -9.61 7.42 -14.46
N GLN A 278 -9.84 8.02 -15.63
CA GLN A 278 -11.10 7.89 -16.37
C GLN A 278 -11.24 6.46 -16.97
N PHE A 279 -12.47 6.07 -17.27
CA PHE A 279 -12.77 4.83 -17.99
C PHE A 279 -13.84 5.09 -19.02
N ASP A 280 -13.49 4.93 -20.30
CA ASP A 280 -14.43 5.02 -21.40
C ASP A 280 -14.00 4.09 -22.54
N LEU A 281 -14.85 3.12 -22.86
CA LEU A 281 -14.59 2.14 -23.92
C LEU A 281 -14.91 2.69 -25.32
N ASP A 282 -15.70 3.76 -25.41
CA ASP A 282 -16.18 4.29 -26.68
C ASP A 282 -15.07 5.13 -27.32
N ASN A 283 -14.42 6.01 -26.55
CA ASN A 283 -13.31 6.85 -27.03
C ASN A 283 -11.91 6.41 -26.56
N GLY A 284 -11.80 5.44 -25.64
CA GLY A 284 -10.52 4.91 -25.18
C GLY A 284 -9.88 5.71 -24.05
N LYS A 285 -10.59 6.63 -23.39
CA LYS A 285 -10.06 7.35 -22.24
C LYS A 285 -9.70 6.39 -21.10
N GLY A 286 -8.51 6.62 -20.53
CA GLY A 286 -7.88 5.78 -19.52
C GLY A 286 -7.23 4.50 -20.05
N TRP A 287 -7.01 4.42 -21.37
CA TRP A 287 -6.14 3.41 -21.99
C TRP A 287 -4.87 4.07 -22.50
N GLU A 288 -3.75 3.43 -22.24
CA GLU A 288 -2.43 3.83 -22.71
C GLU A 288 -1.99 3.02 -23.92
N GLU A 289 -1.16 3.65 -24.75
CA GLU A 289 -0.55 3.06 -25.92
C GLU A 289 0.84 2.53 -25.58
N TRP A 290 0.99 1.21 -25.49
CA TRP A 290 2.31 0.58 -25.32
C TRP A 290 2.68 -0.18 -26.58
N ARG A 291 3.98 -0.39 -26.82
CA ARG A 291 4.45 -1.20 -27.95
C ARG A 291 5.24 -2.40 -27.46
N LEU A 292 4.92 -3.54 -28.06
CA LEU A 292 5.60 -4.79 -27.78
C LEU A 292 6.94 -4.82 -28.53
N MET A 293 8.05 -4.79 -27.81
CA MET A 293 9.41 -4.81 -28.37
C MET A 293 9.93 -6.23 -28.52
N ARG A 294 9.62 -7.11 -27.56
CA ARG A 294 9.99 -8.53 -27.63
C ARG A 294 8.89 -9.40 -27.05
N LYS A 295 8.78 -10.61 -27.60
CA LYS A 295 7.84 -11.64 -27.16
C LYS A 295 8.55 -12.97 -27.14
N ASP A 296 8.55 -13.62 -25.98
CA ASP A 296 8.98 -15.01 -25.83
C ASP A 296 7.75 -15.88 -25.50
N ASN A 297 7.39 -16.76 -26.43
CA ASN A 297 6.28 -17.70 -26.33
C ASN A 297 6.74 -19.16 -26.31
N SER A 298 8.02 -19.41 -25.99
CA SER A 298 8.62 -20.75 -25.89
C SER A 298 8.06 -21.60 -24.75
N GLY A 299 7.39 -20.98 -23.77
CA GLY A 299 6.71 -21.68 -22.67
C GLY A 299 5.59 -20.87 -22.03
N SER A 300 5.16 -21.31 -20.84
CA SER A 300 4.25 -20.55 -19.97
C SER A 300 5.00 -20.19 -18.68
N PRO A 301 5.01 -18.91 -18.26
CA PRO A 301 4.28 -17.77 -18.84
C PRO A 301 4.90 -17.23 -20.14
N CYS A 302 4.08 -16.58 -20.97
CA CYS A 302 4.52 -15.84 -22.16
C CYS A 302 5.11 -14.49 -21.72
N LYS A 303 6.37 -14.22 -22.06
CA LYS A 303 7.08 -13.00 -21.67
C LYS A 303 6.87 -11.91 -22.73
N LEU A 304 6.42 -10.75 -22.31
CA LEU A 304 6.18 -9.56 -23.14
C LEU A 304 7.05 -8.42 -22.63
N GLU A 305 7.91 -7.85 -23.47
CA GLU A 305 8.75 -6.69 -23.14
C GLU A 305 8.28 -5.48 -23.92
N PHE A 306 8.02 -4.37 -23.24
CA PHE A 306 7.42 -3.16 -23.80
C PHE A 306 8.44 -2.03 -24.01
N ASP A 307 8.06 -1.02 -24.80
CA ASP A 307 8.88 0.15 -25.13
C ASP A 307 9.10 1.10 -23.94
N ASN A 308 8.24 1.04 -22.92
CA ASN A 308 8.41 1.75 -21.64
C ASN A 308 9.33 1.01 -20.64
N GLY A 309 9.94 -0.12 -21.04
CA GLY A 309 10.83 -0.92 -20.19
C GLY A 309 10.12 -1.91 -19.26
N ILE A 310 8.78 -1.93 -19.23
CA ILE A 310 8.02 -2.88 -18.43
C ILE A 310 8.08 -4.27 -19.10
N THR A 311 8.13 -5.31 -18.26
CA THR A 311 8.07 -6.70 -18.70
C THR A 311 6.92 -7.42 -18.00
N TRP A 312 6.06 -8.09 -18.76
CA TRP A 312 4.97 -8.91 -18.24
C TRP A 312 5.19 -10.39 -18.50
N HIS A 313 4.78 -11.20 -17.53
CA HIS A 313 4.74 -12.65 -17.62
C HIS A 313 3.27 -13.09 -17.64
N ILE A 314 2.71 -13.27 -18.84
CA ILE A 314 1.29 -13.58 -19.02
C ILE A 314 1.06 -15.10 -18.96
N PRO A 315 0.23 -15.61 -18.04
CA PRO A 315 -0.11 -17.03 -18.03
C PRO A 315 -0.92 -17.40 -19.28
N VAL A 316 -0.48 -18.43 -20.01
CA VAL A 316 -1.11 -18.88 -21.27
C VAL A 316 -1.59 -20.33 -21.22
N VAL A 317 -1.65 -20.92 -20.02
CA VAL A 317 -2.10 -22.29 -19.74
C VAL A 317 -3.25 -22.25 -18.75
N ALA A 318 -4.28 -23.08 -18.98
CA ALA A 318 -5.53 -23.05 -18.20
C ALA A 318 -5.50 -24.02 -17.01
N GLY A 319 -5.61 -23.48 -15.78
CA GLY A 319 -5.64 -24.24 -14.54
C GLY A 319 -4.38 -25.10 -14.32
N ASN A 320 -4.54 -26.24 -13.65
CA ASN A 320 -3.47 -27.22 -13.42
C ASN A 320 -3.24 -28.17 -14.60
N VAL A 321 -3.85 -27.89 -15.76
CA VAL A 321 -3.76 -28.74 -16.94
C VAL A 321 -2.81 -28.06 -17.91
N SER A 322 -1.83 -28.78 -18.47
CA SER A 322 -0.89 -28.28 -19.49
C SER A 322 -1.54 -27.89 -20.83
N LYS A 323 -2.85 -27.59 -20.84
CA LYS A 323 -3.61 -27.17 -22.01
C LYS A 323 -3.50 -25.65 -22.17
N LYS A 324 -3.18 -25.22 -23.39
CA LYS A 324 -3.19 -23.81 -23.79
C LYS A 324 -4.53 -23.14 -23.44
N ASP A 325 -4.47 -21.95 -22.85
CA ASP A 325 -5.63 -21.11 -22.55
C ASP A 325 -5.96 -20.22 -23.74
N ASP A 326 -6.85 -20.68 -24.62
CA ASP A 326 -7.30 -19.88 -25.76
C ASP A 326 -8.38 -18.82 -25.39
N TRP A 327 -8.80 -18.76 -24.13
CA TRP A 327 -9.97 -17.99 -23.69
C TRP A 327 -9.61 -16.62 -23.14
N TYR A 328 -8.70 -16.54 -22.17
CA TYR A 328 -8.49 -15.33 -21.35
C TYR A 328 -7.35 -14.40 -21.78
N PRO A 329 -6.13 -14.88 -22.11
CA PRO A 329 -4.95 -14.04 -22.32
C PRO A 329 -5.00 -13.37 -23.70
N ARG A 330 -5.95 -12.47 -23.86
CA ARG A 330 -6.23 -11.70 -25.06
C ARG A 330 -6.17 -10.22 -24.76
N MET A 331 -5.45 -9.47 -25.57
CA MET A 331 -5.20 -8.04 -25.40
C MET A 331 -5.66 -7.28 -26.64
N TYR A 332 -6.03 -6.02 -26.46
CA TYR A 332 -6.38 -5.16 -27.59
C TYR A 332 -5.13 -4.68 -28.34
N GLN A 333 -5.04 -5.00 -29.63
CA GLN A 333 -3.99 -4.55 -30.52
C GLN A 333 -4.56 -3.83 -31.75
N GLY A 334 -4.03 -2.66 -32.09
CA GLY A 334 -4.38 -1.92 -33.30
C GLY A 334 -3.65 -0.58 -33.39
N ASP A 335 -3.63 0.03 -34.58
CA ASP A 335 -3.00 1.34 -34.80
C ASP A 335 -3.74 2.49 -34.10
N ARG A 336 -5.07 2.38 -34.02
CA ARG A 336 -5.98 3.34 -33.36
C ARG A 336 -6.96 2.61 -32.46
N TRP A 337 -7.48 3.30 -31.44
CA TRP A 337 -8.45 2.75 -30.49
C TRP A 337 -9.65 2.10 -31.18
N HIS A 338 -10.28 2.80 -32.12
CA HIS A 338 -11.48 2.31 -32.81
C HIS A 338 -11.21 1.13 -33.77
N ASN A 339 -9.95 0.90 -34.15
CA ASN A 339 -9.55 -0.19 -35.06
C ASN A 339 -8.86 -1.34 -34.33
N ARG A 340 -8.93 -1.37 -32.99
CA ARG A 340 -8.30 -2.42 -32.18
C ARG A 340 -9.02 -3.76 -32.35
N GLN A 341 -8.24 -4.83 -32.27
CA GLN A 341 -8.74 -6.21 -32.26
C GLN A 341 -8.23 -6.93 -31.02
N SER A 342 -9.08 -7.80 -30.45
CA SER A 342 -8.68 -8.69 -29.36
C SER A 342 -7.83 -9.83 -29.93
N LYS A 343 -6.54 -9.85 -29.61
CA LYS A 343 -5.59 -10.87 -30.05
C LYS A 343 -5.05 -11.64 -28.86
N HIS A 344 -4.87 -12.95 -29.02
CA HIS A 344 -4.24 -13.78 -28.00
C HIS A 344 -2.77 -13.36 -27.79
N ALA A 345 -2.25 -13.47 -26.57
CA ALA A 345 -0.89 -13.04 -26.19
C ALA A 345 0.19 -13.62 -27.12
N ASN A 346 0.06 -14.91 -27.47
CA ASN A 346 0.97 -15.58 -28.41
C ASN A 346 0.92 -15.03 -29.85
N ASP A 347 -0.18 -14.38 -30.24
CA ASP A 347 -0.43 -13.90 -31.62
C ASP A 347 -0.20 -12.38 -31.74
N LEU A 348 0.25 -11.73 -30.67
CA LEU A 348 0.58 -10.30 -30.67
C LEU A 348 1.71 -10.01 -31.64
N ALA A 349 1.51 -9.00 -32.49
CA ALA A 349 2.56 -8.49 -33.35
C ALA A 349 3.60 -7.73 -32.52
N VAL A 350 4.88 -8.03 -32.77
CA VAL A 350 6.02 -7.30 -32.22
C VAL A 350 6.31 -6.09 -33.12
N ARG A 351 6.74 -4.98 -32.53
CA ARG A 351 7.16 -3.79 -33.26
C ARG A 351 8.30 -4.14 -34.22
N ASN A 352 8.22 -3.65 -35.45
CA ASN A 352 9.35 -3.66 -36.37
C ASN A 352 10.25 -2.44 -36.07
N ASP A 353 11.51 -2.69 -35.72
CA ASP A 353 12.50 -1.65 -35.39
C ASP A 353 12.73 -0.65 -36.54
N GLN A 354 12.49 -1.07 -37.79
CA GLN A 354 12.65 -0.23 -38.97
C GLN A 354 11.46 0.74 -39.20
N MET A 355 10.38 0.63 -38.42
CA MET A 355 9.17 1.41 -38.62
C MET A 355 9.19 2.71 -37.78
N PRO A 356 8.71 3.86 -38.33
CA PRO A 356 8.66 5.14 -37.60
C PRO A 356 7.98 5.05 -36.23
N ARG A 357 8.42 5.86 -35.25
CA ARG A 357 7.92 5.82 -33.85
C ARG A 357 6.40 5.98 -33.76
N ASP A 358 5.82 6.82 -34.60
CA ASP A 358 4.40 7.16 -34.70
C ASP A 358 3.55 6.09 -35.40
N LYS A 359 4.16 5.11 -36.07
CA LYS A 359 3.44 4.08 -36.84
C LYS A 359 3.54 2.70 -36.19
N GLY A 360 2.49 1.90 -36.36
CA GLY A 360 2.50 0.48 -36.05
C GLY A 360 1.42 0.00 -35.12
N ALA A 361 1.35 -1.33 -34.96
CA ALA A 361 0.42 -1.94 -34.04
C ALA A 361 0.74 -1.55 -32.60
N LYS A 362 -0.22 -0.88 -31.95
CA LYS A 362 -0.14 -0.51 -30.53
C LYS A 362 -0.93 -1.52 -29.71
N LEU A 363 -0.46 -1.78 -28.50
CA LEU A 363 -1.23 -2.45 -27.47
C LEU A 363 -1.93 -1.40 -26.63
N TRP A 364 -3.25 -1.58 -26.46
CA TRP A 364 -4.05 -0.70 -25.63
C TRP A 364 -4.16 -1.33 -24.25
N ILE A 365 -3.61 -0.66 -23.25
CA ILE A 365 -3.47 -1.18 -21.88
C ILE A 365 -4.13 -0.21 -20.90
N ARG A 366 -4.86 -0.74 -19.91
CA ARG A 366 -5.18 -0.02 -18.67
C ARG A 366 -4.14 -0.41 -17.63
N PRO A 367 -3.14 0.45 -17.36
CA PRO A 367 -2.09 0.10 -16.41
C PRO A 367 -2.62 0.03 -14.98
N SER A 368 -1.98 -0.84 -14.22
CA SER A 368 -2.08 -0.87 -12.76
C SER A 368 -1.13 0.19 -12.21
N HIS A 369 -1.56 0.92 -11.18
CA HIS A 369 -0.74 2.00 -10.61
C HIS A 369 -0.49 1.83 -9.11
N PHE A 370 0.57 2.47 -8.66
CA PHE A 370 0.95 2.61 -7.26
C PHE A 370 1.14 4.10 -6.91
N ASP A 371 0.58 4.53 -5.78
CA ASP A 371 0.81 5.87 -5.25
C ASP A 371 0.88 5.83 -3.71
N PHE A 372 1.52 6.83 -3.11
CA PHE A 372 1.54 7.00 -1.68
C PHE A 372 1.52 8.48 -1.28
N GLU A 373 1.09 8.74 -0.05
CA GLU A 373 1.12 10.08 0.56
C GLU A 373 1.33 9.97 2.07
N PHE A 374 2.15 10.85 2.65
CA PHE A 374 2.29 10.97 4.10
C PHE A 374 1.55 12.20 4.61
N LEU A 375 0.55 11.96 5.46
CA LEU A 375 -0.21 13.00 6.14
C LEU A 375 0.56 13.51 7.37
N ASP A 376 1.67 14.23 7.12
CA ASP A 376 2.42 14.99 8.14
C ASP A 376 1.54 16.06 8.83
N SER A 377 0.55 16.54 8.09
CA SER A 377 -0.47 17.49 8.48
C SER A 377 -1.80 17.10 7.86
N THR A 378 -2.91 17.60 8.41
CA THR A 378 -4.23 17.30 7.85
C THR A 378 -4.40 17.89 6.44
N ALA A 379 -3.68 18.96 6.10
CA ALA A 379 -3.78 19.64 4.80
C ALA A 379 -3.29 18.79 3.62
N ARG A 380 -2.31 17.90 3.83
CA ARG A 380 -1.76 17.01 2.78
C ARG A 380 -2.80 16.18 2.05
N ARG A 381 -3.96 15.90 2.69
CA ARG A 381 -5.06 15.17 2.04
C ARG A 381 -5.56 15.85 0.75
N PHE A 382 -5.37 17.16 0.63
CA PHE A 382 -5.76 17.94 -0.56
C PHE A 382 -4.69 17.92 -1.67
N GLU A 383 -3.46 17.46 -1.38
CA GLU A 383 -2.43 17.22 -2.40
C GLU A 383 -2.65 15.92 -3.18
N ILE A 384 -3.57 15.07 -2.71
CA ILE A 384 -4.02 13.86 -3.41
C ILE A 384 -5.09 14.28 -4.42
N TYR A 385 -4.63 14.79 -5.55
CA TYR A 385 -5.46 15.15 -6.69
C TYR A 385 -4.81 14.64 -7.97
N TYR A 386 -5.63 14.07 -8.84
CA TYR A 386 -5.22 13.54 -10.13
C TYR A 386 -5.88 14.38 -11.23
N ASP A 387 -5.08 14.81 -12.19
CA ASP A 387 -5.56 15.55 -13.36
C ASP A 387 -6.35 14.66 -14.34
N GLU A 388 -6.75 15.20 -15.49
CA GLU A 388 -7.48 14.45 -16.51
C GLU A 388 -6.71 13.25 -17.08
N ASN A 389 -5.38 13.28 -17.01
CA ASN A 389 -4.49 12.21 -17.43
C ASN A 389 -4.18 11.22 -16.29
N GLY A 390 -4.73 11.44 -15.09
CA GLY A 390 -4.45 10.62 -13.92
C GLY A 390 -3.11 10.90 -13.26
N ARG A 391 -2.50 12.06 -13.50
CA ARG A 391 -1.20 12.47 -12.93
C ARG A 391 -1.35 13.39 -11.73
N ARG A 392 -0.42 13.28 -10.77
CA ARG A 392 -0.30 14.21 -9.64
C ARG A 392 0.46 15.46 -10.11
N PRO A 393 0.27 16.63 -9.46
CA PRO A 393 1.16 17.78 -9.67
C PRO A 393 2.63 17.49 -9.37
N ARG A 394 2.91 16.51 -8.49
CA ARG A 394 4.27 15.94 -8.34
C ARG A 394 4.55 15.03 -9.53
N CYS A 395 5.50 15.44 -10.38
CA CYS A 395 5.78 14.88 -11.72
C CYS A 395 5.94 13.34 -11.77
N THR A 396 6.43 12.72 -10.71
CA THR A 396 6.72 11.27 -10.66
C THR A 396 5.51 10.41 -10.36
N ARG A 397 4.47 10.95 -9.73
CA ARG A 397 3.33 10.19 -9.20
C ARG A 397 2.08 10.33 -10.08
N PRO A 398 1.28 9.27 -10.24
CA PRO A 398 1.48 7.93 -9.72
C PRO A 398 2.49 7.12 -10.54
N PHE A 399 3.01 6.06 -9.92
CA PHE A 399 3.91 5.08 -10.55
C PHE A 399 3.13 3.94 -11.17
N TYR A 400 3.75 3.18 -12.08
CA TYR A 400 3.18 1.91 -12.49
C TYR A 400 3.31 0.90 -11.34
N LEU A 401 2.36 -0.02 -11.20
CA LEU A 401 2.40 -1.03 -10.14
C LEU A 401 3.64 -1.95 -10.29
N GLU A 402 4.12 -2.13 -11.52
CA GLU A 402 5.33 -2.87 -11.87
C GLU A 402 6.61 -2.22 -11.34
N ASP A 403 6.59 -0.91 -11.07
CA ASP A 403 7.75 -0.20 -10.52
C ASP A 403 8.05 -0.58 -9.07
N LEU A 404 7.11 -1.20 -8.33
CA LEU A 404 7.32 -1.62 -6.93
C LEU A 404 8.57 -2.50 -6.74
N ASP A 405 8.83 -3.47 -7.63
CA ASP A 405 10.01 -4.32 -7.51
C ASP A 405 11.29 -3.60 -7.95
N ARG A 406 11.17 -2.70 -8.94
CA ARG A 406 12.28 -1.88 -9.39
C ARG A 406 12.71 -0.93 -8.28
N PHE A 407 11.77 -0.28 -7.61
CA PHE A 407 11.99 0.61 -6.47
C PHE A 407 12.66 -0.09 -5.30
N GLU A 408 12.20 -1.27 -4.92
CA GLU A 408 12.88 -2.08 -3.90
C GLU A 408 14.34 -2.35 -4.28
N LYS A 409 14.59 -2.76 -5.53
CA LYS A 409 15.94 -3.04 -6.01
C LYS A 409 16.83 -1.80 -5.99
N LEU A 410 16.32 -0.66 -6.46
CA LEU A 410 17.05 0.61 -6.45
C LEU A 410 17.35 1.07 -5.03
N TRP A 411 16.40 0.89 -4.11
CA TRP A 411 16.60 1.21 -2.71
C TRP A 411 17.66 0.34 -2.04
N GLU A 412 17.66 -0.98 -2.29
CA GLU A 412 18.71 -1.89 -1.79
C GLU A 412 20.11 -1.55 -2.33
N ILE A 413 20.19 -1.00 -3.55
CA ILE A 413 21.44 -0.46 -4.08
C ILE A 413 21.84 0.79 -3.29
N LEU A 414 20.92 1.76 -3.12
CA LEU A 414 21.19 3.00 -2.38
C LEU A 414 21.57 2.77 -0.92
N LYS A 415 21.02 1.74 -0.27
CA LYS A 415 21.36 1.35 1.12
C LYS A 415 22.84 1.00 1.32
N ASN A 416 23.59 0.74 0.26
CA ASN A 416 25.04 0.56 0.37
C ASN A 416 25.77 1.88 0.68
N LEU A 417 25.15 3.03 0.45
CA LEU A 417 25.66 4.33 0.88
C LEU A 417 25.26 4.62 2.33
N GLU A 418 26.16 5.28 3.07
CA GLU A 418 25.82 5.82 4.39
C GLU A 418 24.62 6.77 4.31
N THR A 419 23.81 6.84 5.37
CA THR A 419 22.58 7.64 5.43
C THR A 419 22.83 9.12 5.09
N SER A 420 23.95 9.69 5.54
CA SER A 420 24.37 11.07 5.24
C SER A 420 24.67 11.26 3.76
N GLN A 421 25.37 10.31 3.14
CA GLN A 421 25.72 10.32 1.72
C GLN A 421 24.49 10.18 0.83
N ARG A 422 23.53 9.33 1.21
CA ARG A 422 22.23 9.23 0.51
C ARG A 422 21.52 10.58 0.47
N HIS A 423 21.37 11.25 1.61
CA HIS A 423 20.76 12.57 1.66
C HIS A 423 21.52 13.58 0.80
N GLN A 424 22.86 13.59 0.87
CA GLN A 424 23.68 14.54 0.12
C GLN A 424 23.52 14.37 -1.39
N VAL A 425 23.57 13.13 -1.88
CA VAL A 425 23.42 12.80 -3.31
C VAL A 425 22.04 13.21 -3.82
N ILE A 426 20.97 12.80 -3.12
CA ILE A 426 19.60 13.07 -3.54
C ILE A 426 19.32 14.57 -3.49
N TYR A 427 19.73 15.24 -2.42
CA TYR A 427 19.61 16.70 -2.31
C TYR A 427 20.35 17.42 -3.42
N ALA A 428 21.58 17.02 -3.76
CA ALA A 428 22.35 17.64 -4.83
C ALA A 428 21.65 17.51 -6.20
N ILE A 429 21.07 16.33 -6.49
CA ILE A 429 20.31 16.10 -7.72
C ILE A 429 19.07 16.99 -7.76
N GLU A 430 18.26 17.00 -6.70
CA GLU A 430 17.00 17.74 -6.69
C GLU A 430 17.20 19.26 -6.60
N ALA A 431 18.17 19.75 -5.83
CA ALA A 431 18.51 21.17 -5.80
C ALA A 431 19.00 21.68 -7.17
N THR A 432 19.76 20.86 -7.91
CA THR A 432 20.20 21.20 -9.27
C THR A 432 19.02 21.17 -10.24
N ARG A 433 18.12 20.19 -10.11
CA ARG A 433 16.90 20.12 -10.91
C ARG A 433 16.03 21.35 -10.72
N GLU A 434 15.78 21.74 -9.47
CA GLU A 434 15.00 22.94 -9.15
C GLU A 434 15.68 24.19 -9.70
N LEU A 435 17.00 24.32 -9.56
CA LEU A 435 17.78 25.45 -10.08
C LEU A 435 17.69 25.57 -11.61
N TRP A 436 17.75 24.45 -12.34
CA TRP A 436 17.83 24.46 -13.79
C TRP A 436 16.46 24.52 -14.48
N TYR A 437 15.45 23.90 -13.89
CA TYR A 437 14.14 23.72 -14.54
C TYR A 437 12.99 24.42 -13.81
N GLY A 438 13.14 24.76 -12.53
CA GLY A 438 12.05 25.25 -11.70
C GLY A 438 10.84 24.33 -11.80
N ASP A 439 9.67 24.90 -12.15
CA ASP A 439 8.43 24.13 -12.31
C ASP A 439 8.40 23.23 -13.57
N ASN A 440 9.34 23.37 -14.51
CA ASN A 440 9.38 22.60 -15.76
C ASN A 440 10.14 21.27 -15.63
N TYR A 441 9.89 20.52 -14.56
CA TYR A 441 10.60 19.28 -14.21
C TYR A 441 10.65 18.24 -15.33
N GLU A 442 9.64 18.17 -16.19
CA GLU A 442 9.58 17.24 -17.32
C GLU A 442 10.74 17.40 -18.32
N GLN A 443 11.33 18.60 -18.40
CA GLN A 443 12.47 18.86 -19.30
C GLN A 443 13.73 18.11 -18.87
N SER A 444 13.87 17.84 -17.57
CA SER A 444 15.04 17.13 -17.02
C SER A 444 15.20 15.72 -17.61
N VAL A 445 14.09 15.06 -17.99
CA VAL A 445 14.10 13.69 -18.53
C VAL A 445 14.78 13.59 -19.90
N ASN A 446 14.78 14.68 -20.66
CA ASN A 446 15.32 14.71 -22.02
C ASN A 446 16.64 15.51 -22.14
N ASP A 447 17.18 15.97 -21.01
CA ASP A 447 18.42 16.76 -20.98
C ASP A 447 19.63 15.86 -20.71
N SER A 448 20.48 15.70 -21.72
CA SER A 448 21.70 14.89 -21.63
C SER A 448 22.74 15.46 -20.67
N VAL A 449 22.77 16.78 -20.47
CA VAL A 449 23.71 17.43 -19.54
C VAL A 449 23.30 17.12 -18.11
N PHE A 450 22.01 17.20 -17.81
CA PHE A 450 21.49 16.83 -16.50
C PHE A 450 21.62 15.34 -16.23
N GLN A 451 21.37 14.49 -17.24
CA GLN A 451 21.66 13.06 -17.12
C GLN A 451 23.11 12.78 -16.77
N GLN A 452 24.07 13.46 -17.42
CA GLN A 452 25.49 13.33 -17.09
C GLN A 452 25.79 13.82 -15.67
N PHE A 453 25.19 14.93 -15.24
CA PHE A 453 25.33 15.43 -13.88
C PHE A 453 24.84 14.43 -12.83
N VAL A 454 23.68 13.80 -13.07
CA VAL A 454 23.14 12.75 -12.20
C VAL A 454 24.10 11.55 -12.15
N GLU A 455 24.61 11.10 -13.29
CA GLU A 455 25.61 10.03 -13.35
C GLU A 455 26.86 10.36 -12.55
N ASP A 456 27.44 11.55 -12.74
CA ASP A 456 28.66 11.97 -12.06
C ASP A 456 28.45 12.11 -10.54
N THR A 457 27.30 12.65 -10.13
CA THR A 457 26.92 12.77 -8.71
C THR A 457 26.78 11.40 -8.06
N LEU A 458 26.14 10.44 -8.74
CA LEU A 458 26.03 9.07 -8.25
C LEU A 458 27.40 8.37 -8.26
N ALA A 459 28.22 8.55 -9.29
CA ALA A 459 29.52 7.90 -9.43
C ALA A 459 30.55 8.37 -8.39
N THR A 460 30.48 9.64 -7.98
CA THR A 460 31.40 10.26 -7.02
C THR A 460 30.99 10.08 -5.57
N ALA A 461 29.80 9.53 -5.31
CA ALA A 461 29.36 9.19 -3.96
C ALA A 461 30.30 8.18 -3.28
N ALA A 462 30.35 8.21 -1.96
CA ALA A 462 31.25 7.36 -1.17
C ALA A 462 30.75 5.90 -1.07
N TRP A 463 30.75 5.18 -2.20
CA TRP A 463 30.39 3.76 -2.25
C TRP A 463 31.40 2.88 -1.50
N PRO A 464 30.94 1.80 -0.83
CA PRO A 464 31.82 0.80 -0.23
C PRO A 464 32.78 0.19 -1.26
N LYS A 465 33.98 -0.23 -0.81
CA LYS A 465 35.01 -0.79 -1.70
C LYS A 465 34.57 -2.07 -2.40
N ASP A 466 33.78 -2.90 -1.71
CA ASP A 466 33.23 -4.18 -2.17
C ASP A 466 31.97 -4.04 -3.03
N LYS A 467 31.31 -2.86 -2.99
CA LYS A 467 30.09 -2.54 -3.76
C LYS A 467 30.23 -1.18 -4.42
N ASN A 468 31.35 -0.97 -5.11
CA ASN A 468 31.63 0.31 -5.74
C ASN A 468 30.73 0.54 -6.96
N TRP A 469 30.63 1.80 -7.40
CA TRP A 469 29.92 2.19 -8.61
C TRP A 469 30.26 1.30 -9.82
N ARG A 470 31.53 0.87 -9.94
CA ARG A 470 31.99 0.03 -11.05
C ARG A 470 31.40 -1.39 -11.03
N THR A 471 31.05 -1.94 -9.87
CA THR A 471 30.51 -3.30 -9.74
C THR A 471 29.02 -3.43 -10.05
N ILE A 472 28.25 -2.34 -10.01
CA ILE A 472 26.78 -2.36 -10.25
C ILE A 472 26.39 -2.07 -11.70
N GLU A 473 27.22 -2.47 -12.67
CA GLU A 473 27.11 -2.08 -14.08
C GLU A 473 25.75 -2.35 -14.72
N SER A 474 25.10 -3.47 -14.39
CA SER A 474 23.78 -3.83 -14.94
C SER A 474 22.65 -2.87 -14.49
N ASP A 475 22.84 -2.20 -13.35
CA ASP A 475 21.78 -1.47 -12.66
C ASP A 475 22.01 0.04 -12.65
N ARG A 476 23.23 0.50 -12.99
CA ARG A 476 23.57 1.94 -13.07
C ARG A 476 22.57 2.71 -13.92
N LYS A 477 22.23 2.18 -15.10
CA LYS A 477 21.31 2.85 -16.00
C LYS A 477 19.96 3.10 -15.33
N GLN A 478 19.42 2.11 -14.61
CA GLN A 478 18.14 2.28 -13.91
C GLN A 478 18.23 3.28 -12.76
N LEU A 479 19.37 3.35 -12.06
CA LEU A 479 19.58 4.31 -10.98
C LEU A 479 19.74 5.74 -11.53
N ILE A 480 20.45 5.91 -12.65
CA ILE A 480 20.56 7.19 -13.36
C ILE A 480 19.18 7.60 -13.87
N ASP A 481 18.44 6.72 -14.54
CA ASP A 481 17.10 7.00 -15.05
C ASP A 481 16.12 7.38 -13.91
N ALA A 482 16.24 6.74 -12.74
CA ALA A 482 15.48 7.10 -11.54
C ALA A 482 15.89 8.46 -10.98
N GLY A 483 17.19 8.75 -10.93
CA GLY A 483 17.74 10.04 -10.55
C GLY A 483 17.30 11.14 -11.50
N VAL A 484 17.28 10.90 -12.80
CA VAL A 484 16.82 11.85 -13.82
C VAL A 484 15.33 12.09 -13.74
N ARG A 485 14.52 11.10 -13.38
CA ARG A 485 13.06 11.26 -13.26
C ARG A 485 12.60 11.87 -11.93
N GLY A 486 13.48 11.98 -10.93
CA GLY A 486 13.13 12.45 -9.58
C GLY A 486 12.63 11.33 -8.65
N GLU A 487 12.64 10.08 -9.12
CA GLU A 487 12.13 8.93 -8.35
C GLU A 487 12.99 8.65 -7.10
N LEU A 488 14.29 9.01 -7.11
CA LEU A 488 15.15 8.82 -5.94
C LEU A 488 14.68 9.66 -4.74
N ALA A 489 14.11 10.85 -4.99
CA ALA A 489 13.54 11.68 -3.93
C ALA A 489 12.29 11.02 -3.32
N ASP A 490 11.41 10.45 -4.15
CA ASP A 490 10.26 9.68 -3.66
C ASP A 490 10.68 8.45 -2.84
N LEU A 491 11.73 7.74 -3.27
CA LEU A 491 12.26 6.60 -2.52
C LEU A 491 12.85 7.03 -1.17
N ALA A 492 13.55 8.17 -1.12
CA ALA A 492 14.04 8.72 0.14
C ALA A 492 12.91 9.13 1.08
N GLU A 493 11.87 9.81 0.56
CA GLU A 493 10.66 10.14 1.34
C GLU A 493 10.04 8.85 1.90
N LEU A 494 9.80 7.85 1.04
CA LEU A 494 9.19 6.59 1.44
C LEU A 494 10.02 5.86 2.50
N HIS A 495 11.27 5.55 2.22
CA HIS A 495 12.04 4.68 3.10
C HIS A 495 12.64 5.42 4.31
N MET A 496 13.22 6.61 4.12
CA MET A 496 13.92 7.33 5.18
C MET A 496 12.97 8.17 6.03
N GLU A 497 12.06 8.90 5.38
CA GLU A 497 11.20 9.83 6.11
C GLU A 497 9.98 9.15 6.72
N ILE A 498 9.30 8.26 5.96
CA ILE A 498 8.05 7.58 6.31
C ILE A 498 8.28 6.23 7.02
N LEU A 499 9.06 5.32 6.44
CA LEU A 499 9.30 3.99 7.02
C LEU A 499 10.40 3.97 8.08
N LYS A 500 11.17 5.06 8.21
CA LYS A 500 12.30 5.19 9.15
C LYS A 500 13.37 4.10 8.98
N GLU A 501 13.54 3.61 7.77
CA GLU A 501 14.64 2.72 7.40
C GLU A 501 15.96 3.50 7.42
N ARG A 502 16.96 2.96 8.12
CA ARG A 502 18.27 3.62 8.27
C ARG A 502 19.24 3.26 7.19
#